data_AF-A0AAW1B4E8-F1
#
_entry.id   AF-A0AAW1B4E8-F1
#
_cell.length_a   1.000
_cell.length_b   1.000
_cell.length_c   1.000
_cell.angle_alpha   90.00
_cell.angle_beta   90.00
_cell.angle_gamma   90.00
#
_symmetry.space_group_name_H-M   'P 1'
#
loop_
_entity.id
_entity.type
_entity.pdbx_description
1 polymer ?
#
loop_
_entity_poly.entity_id
_entity_poly.type
_entity_poly.pdbx_seq_one_letter_code
_entity_poly.pdbx_strand_id
1 'polypeptide(L)'
;MKMVELKRLAQALEIELQSLWSMKEALEGTLTEVESHYGLELSQLQNLVAAREAELLQLKSDAQNQAEDYKRLMDIKNRLEQEIATYQCLLEGSESEPLTTPEPSVSQRVKTIIEELVDGKVVSSRMEEVEH
;
A
#
# COMPACT_ATOMS: atom_id res chain seq x y z
N MET A 1 -2.22 7.89 79.58
CA MET A 1 -1.82 8.83 78.52
C MET A 1 -1.29 8.10 77.28
N LYS A 2 -0.20 7.34 77.37
CA LYS A 2 0.42 6.56 76.25
C LYS A 2 -0.52 5.69 75.39
N MET A 3 -1.47 5.00 76.01
CA MET A 3 -2.43 4.14 75.30
C MET A 3 -3.39 4.94 74.40
N VAL A 4 -3.78 6.16 74.79
CA VAL A 4 -4.68 7.01 74.01
C VAL A 4 -3.94 7.60 72.80
N GLU A 5 -2.68 7.97 72.96
CA GLU A 5 -1.82 8.45 71.88
C GLU A 5 -1.57 7.37 70.83
N LEU A 6 -1.28 6.13 71.25
CA LEU A 6 -1.13 4.99 70.34
C LEU A 6 -2.41 4.68 69.56
N LYS A 7 -3.57 4.75 70.22
CA LYS A 7 -4.87 4.58 69.54
C LYS A 7 -5.13 5.69 68.52
N ARG A 8 -4.81 6.94 68.84
CA ARG A 8 -4.94 8.06 67.90
C ARG A 8 -4.00 7.91 66.70
N LEU A 9 -2.77 7.44 66.92
CA LEU A 9 -1.82 7.17 65.85
C LEU A 9 -2.30 6.04 64.94
N ALA A 10 -2.82 4.95 65.53
CA ALA A 10 -3.38 3.84 64.76
C ALA A 10 -4.56 4.28 63.89
N GLN A 11 -5.48 5.09 64.45
CA GLN A 11 -6.60 5.65 63.69
C GLN A 11 -6.12 6.57 62.55
N ALA A 12 -5.11 7.41 62.79
CA ALA A 12 -4.55 8.28 61.75
C ALA A 12 -3.94 7.47 60.60
N LEU A 13 -3.17 6.43 60.91
CA LEU A 13 -2.59 5.52 59.91
C LEU A 13 -3.66 4.73 59.14
N GLU A 14 -4.74 4.33 59.80
CA GLU A 14 -5.85 3.62 59.16
C GLU A 14 -6.62 4.53 58.18
N ILE A 15 -6.83 5.80 58.54
CA ILE A 15 -7.40 6.82 57.65
C ILE A 15 -6.47 7.08 56.46
N GLU A 16 -5.16 7.20 56.69
CA GLU A 16 -4.18 7.39 55.63
C GLU A 16 -4.16 6.19 54.67
N LEU A 17 -4.21 4.97 55.20
CA LEU A 17 -4.31 3.76 54.40
C LEU A 17 -5.58 3.76 53.54
N GLN A 18 -6.74 4.09 54.12
CA GLN A 18 -8.00 4.21 53.38
C GLN A 18 -7.92 5.28 52.27
N SER A 19 -7.29 6.42 52.56
CA SER A 19 -7.06 7.47 51.57
C SER A 19 -6.19 7.00 50.41
N LEU A 20 -5.13 6.23 50.69
CA LEU A 20 -4.25 5.66 49.67
C LEU A 20 -4.96 4.62 48.81
N TRP A 21 -5.81 3.77 49.40
CA TRP A 21 -6.65 2.85 48.65
C TRP A 21 -7.62 3.57 47.71
N SER A 22 -8.31 4.61 48.21
CA SER A 22 -9.21 5.41 47.39
C SER A 22 -8.46 6.08 46.22
N MET A 23 -7.24 6.58 46.46
CA MET A 23 -6.41 7.17 45.41
C MET A 23 -5.99 6.12 44.37
N LYS A 24 -5.60 4.93 44.81
CA LYS A 24 -5.24 3.81 43.93
C LYS A 24 -6.40 3.44 43.01
N GLU A 25 -7.59 3.25 43.57
CA GLU A 25 -8.79 2.91 42.79
C GLU A 25 -9.13 4.00 41.76
N ALA A 26 -9.03 5.28 42.15
CA ALA A 26 -9.23 6.39 41.22
C ALA A 26 -8.23 6.36 40.06
N LEU A 27 -6.94 6.13 40.35
CA LEU A 27 -5.91 6.03 39.32
C LEU A 27 -6.13 4.84 38.38
N GLU A 28 -6.45 3.66 38.92
CA GLU A 28 -6.75 2.46 38.11
C GLU A 28 -7.99 2.68 37.23
N GLY A 29 -9.01 3.38 37.74
CA GLY A 29 -10.17 3.82 36.97
C GLY A 29 -9.78 4.72 35.81
N THR A 30 -9.01 5.79 36.07
CA THR A 30 -8.56 6.70 35.01
C THR A 30 -7.67 6.02 33.97
N LEU A 31 -6.84 5.06 34.39
CA LEU A 31 -6.01 4.28 33.47
C LEU A 31 -6.88 3.47 32.51
N THR A 32 -7.87 2.76 33.05
CA THR A 32 -8.79 1.93 32.26
C THR A 32 -9.61 2.78 31.29
N GLU A 33 -10.07 3.95 31.72
CA GLU A 33 -10.79 4.91 30.86
C GLU A 33 -9.91 5.38 29.70
N VAL A 34 -8.66 5.75 29.98
CA VAL A 34 -7.71 6.21 28.97
C VAL A 34 -7.35 5.09 27.98
N GLU A 35 -7.09 3.87 28.48
CA GLU A 35 -6.83 2.69 27.63
C GLU A 35 -8.03 2.39 26.72
N SER A 36 -9.24 2.42 27.26
CA SER A 36 -10.46 2.21 26.48
C SER A 36 -10.66 3.30 25.42
N HIS A 37 -10.39 4.56 25.78
CA HIS A 37 -10.50 5.69 24.86
C HIS A 37 -9.53 5.54 23.68
N TYR A 38 -8.25 5.32 23.96
CA TYR A 38 -7.25 5.12 22.91
C TYR A 38 -7.48 3.84 22.10
N GLY A 39 -7.98 2.77 22.71
CA GLY A 39 -8.38 1.56 21.99
C GLY A 39 -9.48 1.83 20.97
N LEU A 40 -10.47 2.66 21.33
CA LEU A 40 -11.54 3.08 20.43
C LEU A 40 -11.01 3.96 19.30
N GLU A 41 -10.19 4.98 19.61
CA GLU A 41 -9.60 5.86 18.60
C GLU A 41 -8.74 5.08 17.60
N LEU A 42 -7.93 4.14 18.09
CA LEU A 42 -7.11 3.29 17.23
C LEU A 42 -7.96 2.43 16.30
N SER A 43 -9.04 1.83 16.82
CA SER A 43 -9.99 1.05 16.00
C SER A 43 -10.65 1.91 14.92
N GLN A 44 -11.05 3.14 15.25
CA GLN A 44 -11.60 4.07 14.27
C GLN A 44 -10.59 4.42 13.16
N LEU A 45 -9.34 4.71 13.54
CA LEU A 45 -8.27 4.97 12.57
C LEU A 45 -7.98 3.75 11.69
N GLN A 46 -7.94 2.55 12.27
CA GLN A 46 -7.76 1.30 11.51
C GLN A 46 -8.88 1.10 10.49
N ASN A 47 -10.14 1.33 10.88
CA ASN A 47 -11.28 1.24 9.97
C ASN A 47 -11.19 2.25 8.83
N LEU A 48 -10.76 3.49 9.13
CA LEU A 48 -10.54 4.51 8.10
C LEU A 48 -9.44 4.10 7.13
N VAL A 49 -8.30 3.61 7.62
CA VAL A 49 -7.20 3.11 6.79
C VAL A 49 -7.68 1.97 5.90
N ALA A 50 -8.38 0.97 6.46
CA ALA A 50 -8.90 -0.16 5.69
C ALA A 50 -9.88 0.28 4.58
N ALA A 51 -10.76 1.25 4.85
CA ALA A 51 -11.65 1.81 3.85
C ALA A 51 -10.87 2.49 2.71
N ARG A 52 -9.82 3.26 3.03
CA ARG A 52 -8.96 3.90 2.02
C ARG A 52 -8.14 2.91 1.21
N GLU A 53 -7.63 1.86 1.84
CA GLU A 53 -6.93 0.78 1.13
C GLU A 53 -7.87 0.06 0.15
N ALA A 54 -9.12 -0.18 0.55
CA ALA A 54 -10.13 -0.75 -0.33
C ALA A 54 -10.45 0.16 -1.53
N GLU A 55 -10.65 1.46 -1.29
CA GLU A 55 -10.85 2.46 -2.36
C GLU A 55 -9.67 2.50 -3.34
N LEU A 56 -8.44 2.48 -2.83
CA LEU A 56 -7.23 2.46 -3.66
C LEU A 56 -7.13 1.19 -4.51
N LEU A 57 -7.46 0.03 -3.94
CA LEU A 57 -7.45 -1.23 -4.66
C LEU A 57 -8.49 -1.23 -5.78
N GLN A 58 -9.69 -0.73 -5.50
CA GLN A 58 -10.75 -0.59 -6.49
C GLN A 58 -10.31 0.34 -7.64
N LEU A 59 -9.81 1.54 -7.31
CA LEU A 59 -9.36 2.50 -8.32
C LEU A 59 -8.23 1.94 -9.20
N LYS A 60 -7.31 1.17 -8.61
CA LYS A 60 -6.25 0.49 -9.36
C LYS A 60 -6.81 -0.54 -10.34
N SER A 61 -7.80 -1.32 -9.91
CA SER A 61 -8.50 -2.28 -10.77
C SER A 61 -9.22 -1.55 -11.92
N ASP A 62 -9.93 -0.48 -11.61
CA ASP A 62 -10.66 0.31 -12.61
C ASP A 62 -9.72 0.94 -13.64
N ALA A 63 -8.59 1.48 -13.19
CA ALA A 63 -7.56 2.03 -14.07
C ALA A 63 -6.93 0.97 -14.98
N GLN A 64 -6.70 -0.25 -14.46
CA GLN A 64 -6.21 -1.36 -15.27
C GLN A 64 -7.22 -1.76 -16.34
N ASN A 65 -8.49 -1.92 -15.96
CA ASN A 65 -9.56 -2.23 -16.91
C ASN A 65 -9.66 -1.16 -18.01
N GLN A 66 -9.59 0.12 -17.63
CA GLN A 66 -9.63 1.23 -18.58
C GLN A 66 -8.41 1.23 -19.52
N ALA A 67 -7.22 0.87 -19.04
CA ALA A 67 -6.03 0.74 -19.88
C ALA A 67 -6.17 -0.40 -20.90
N GLU A 68 -6.76 -1.54 -20.51
CA GLU A 68 -7.03 -2.66 -21.41
C GLU A 68 -8.08 -2.31 -22.47
N ASP A 69 -9.15 -1.62 -22.08
CA ASP A 69 -10.17 -1.14 -23.03
C ASP A 69 -9.62 -0.09 -23.99
N TYR A 70 -8.76 0.82 -23.50
CA TYR A 70 -8.07 1.80 -24.35
C TYR A 70 -7.18 1.09 -25.38
N LYS A 71 -6.41 0.09 -24.95
CA LYS A 71 -5.57 -0.70 -25.87
C LYS A 71 -6.42 -1.38 -26.95
N ARG A 72 -7.53 -2.01 -26.57
CA ARG A 72 -8.45 -2.66 -27.52
C ARG A 72 -9.00 -1.65 -28.53
N LEU A 73 -9.38 -0.46 -28.08
CA LEU A 73 -9.89 0.60 -28.95
C LEU A 73 -8.80 1.10 -29.91
N MET A 74 -7.57 1.24 -29.43
CA MET A 74 -6.42 1.63 -30.25
C MET A 74 -6.13 0.59 -31.35
N ASP A 75 -6.19 -0.70 -31.02
CA ASP A 75 -6.00 -1.78 -31.99
C ASP A 75 -7.06 -1.73 -33.10
N ILE A 76 -8.33 -1.49 -32.75
CA ILE A 76 -9.42 -1.32 -33.71
C ILE A 76 -9.18 -0.09 -34.60
N LYS A 77 -8.81 1.05 -33.99
CA LYS A 77 -8.51 2.29 -34.71
C LYS A 77 -7.39 2.08 -35.72
N ASN A 78 -6.30 1.43 -35.33
CA ASN A 78 -5.17 1.14 -36.22
C ASN A 78 -5.58 0.22 -37.38
N ARG A 79 -6.43 -0.79 -37.13
CA ARG A 79 -6.95 -1.65 -38.21
C ARG A 79 -7.81 -0.87 -39.20
N LEU A 80 -8.69 0.00 -38.70
CA LEU A 80 -9.52 0.85 -39.56
C LEU A 80 -8.68 1.83 -40.39
N GLU A 81 -7.60 2.38 -39.84
CA GLU A 81 -6.67 3.23 -40.60
C GLU A 81 -5.97 2.45 -41.71
N GLN A 82 -5.59 1.19 -41.47
CA GLN A 82 -5.04 0.33 -42.51
C GLN A 82 -6.07 0.04 -43.61
N GLU A 83 -7.31 -0.28 -43.24
CA GLU A 83 -8.41 -0.49 -44.19
C GLU A 83 -8.62 0.76 -45.06
N ILE A 84 -8.69 1.95 -44.47
CA ILE A 84 -8.82 3.23 -45.20
C ILE A 84 -7.65 3.44 -46.17
N ALA A 85 -6.41 3.20 -45.74
CA ALA A 85 -5.24 3.34 -46.60
C ALA A 85 -5.28 2.37 -47.79
N THR A 86 -5.73 1.12 -47.58
CA THR A 86 -5.92 0.17 -48.68
C THR A 86 -7.01 0.62 -49.65
N TYR A 87 -8.13 1.15 -49.15
CA TYR A 87 -9.19 1.67 -50.01
C TYR A 87 -8.71 2.86 -50.84
N GLN A 88 -7.93 3.77 -50.26
CA GLN A 88 -7.34 4.90 -50.99
C GLN A 88 -6.43 4.45 -52.12
N CYS A 89 -5.53 3.49 -51.86
CA CYS A 89 -4.66 2.88 -52.87
C CYS A 89 -5.44 2.23 -54.03
N LEU A 90 -6.51 1.50 -53.73
CA LEU A 90 -7.38 0.90 -54.74
C LEU A 90 -8.14 1.95 -55.57
N LEU A 91 -8.57 3.06 -54.96
CA LEU A 91 -9.25 4.17 -55.61
C LEU A 91 -8.31 5.02 -56.50
N GLU A 92 -7.04 5.13 -56.12
CA GLU A 92 -6.00 5.86 -56.87
C GLU A 92 -5.47 5.06 -58.08
N GLY A 93 -5.88 3.80 -58.24
CA GLY A 93 -5.55 2.98 -59.41
C GLY A 93 -4.11 2.47 -59.44
N SER A 94 -3.39 2.51 -58.32
CA SER A 94 -2.07 1.87 -58.22
C SER A 94 -2.24 0.36 -58.14
N GLU A 95 -1.76 -0.36 -59.17
CA GLU A 95 -1.62 -1.81 -59.10
C GLU A 95 -0.72 -2.19 -57.92
N SER A 96 -1.19 -3.15 -57.14
CA SER A 96 -0.66 -3.57 -55.84
C SER A 96 0.85 -3.85 -55.84
N GLU A 97 1.64 -2.98 -55.22
CA GLU A 97 2.84 -3.43 -54.52
C GLU A 97 2.45 -3.74 -53.06
N PRO A 98 2.69 -4.96 -52.56
CA PRO A 98 2.37 -5.29 -51.18
C PRO A 98 3.25 -4.44 -50.25
N LEU A 99 2.61 -3.61 -49.43
CA LEU A 99 3.25 -2.94 -48.32
C LEU A 99 3.90 -3.99 -47.42
N THR A 100 5.22 -4.12 -47.54
CA THR A 100 6.06 -4.84 -46.60
C THR A 100 5.75 -4.34 -45.20
N THR A 101 5.21 -5.25 -44.40
CA THR A 101 5.11 -5.15 -42.95
C THR A 101 6.42 -4.63 -42.38
N PRO A 102 6.43 -3.54 -41.57
CA PRO A 102 7.53 -3.35 -40.64
C PRO A 102 7.39 -4.47 -39.60
N GLU A 103 8.17 -5.53 -39.75
CA GLU A 103 8.44 -6.43 -38.63
C GLU A 103 8.93 -5.57 -37.47
N PRO A 104 8.35 -5.66 -36.26
CA PRO A 104 8.96 -5.05 -35.10
C PRO A 104 10.25 -5.81 -34.84
N SER A 105 11.39 -5.25 -35.23
CA SER A 105 12.69 -5.67 -34.74
C SER A 105 12.71 -5.42 -33.23
N VAL A 106 12.28 -6.42 -32.46
CA VAL A 106 12.36 -6.38 -31.00
C VAL A 106 13.82 -6.57 -30.63
N SER A 107 14.56 -5.47 -30.46
CA SER A 107 15.85 -5.49 -29.77
C SER A 107 15.60 -5.82 -28.30
N GLN A 108 15.67 -7.10 -27.94
CA GLN A 108 15.64 -7.54 -26.55
C GLN A 108 16.98 -7.21 -25.89
N ARG A 109 17.00 -6.18 -25.04
CA ARG A 109 18.13 -5.90 -24.14
C ARG A 109 17.99 -6.76 -22.88
N VAL A 110 18.81 -7.81 -22.77
CA VAL A 110 18.87 -8.66 -21.58
C VAL A 110 19.84 -8.05 -20.59
N LYS A 111 19.34 -7.66 -19.41
CA LYS A 111 20.16 -7.19 -18.28
C LYS A 111 20.36 -8.34 -17.31
N THR A 112 21.59 -8.81 -17.18
CA THR A 112 21.94 -9.84 -16.18
C THR A 112 22.48 -9.13 -14.95
N ILE A 113 21.82 -9.32 -13.81
CA ILE A 113 22.26 -8.80 -12.52
C ILE A 113 22.96 -9.94 -11.79
N ILE A 114 24.25 -9.75 -11.49
CA ILE A 114 25.02 -10.68 -10.68
C ILE A 114 25.10 -10.10 -9.27
N GLU A 115 24.50 -10.79 -8.30
CA GLU A 115 24.57 -10.44 -6.88
C GLU A 115 25.45 -11.44 -6.14
N GLU A 116 26.42 -10.92 -5.37
CA GLU A 116 27.26 -11.74 -4.50
C GLU A 116 26.70 -11.68 -3.07
N LEU A 117 26.32 -12.85 -2.55
CA LEU A 117 25.67 -13.05 -1.26
C LEU A 117 26.66 -13.67 -0.27
N VAL A 118 26.87 -13.03 0.87
CA VAL A 118 27.60 -13.62 2.02
C VAL A 118 26.72 -13.47 3.25
N ASP A 119 26.47 -14.56 3.98
CA ASP A 119 25.58 -14.62 5.15
C ASP A 119 24.17 -14.02 4.91
N GLY A 120 23.62 -14.24 3.71
CA GLY A 120 22.27 -13.78 3.36
C GLY A 120 22.14 -12.26 3.19
N LYS A 121 23.25 -11.52 3.17
CA LYS A 121 23.28 -10.08 2.88
C LYS A 121 23.99 -9.83 1.55
N VAL A 122 23.37 -9.03 0.68
CA VAL A 122 23.95 -8.63 -0.62
C VAL A 122 25.11 -7.69 -0.35
N VAL A 123 26.34 -8.11 -0.69
CA VAL A 123 27.58 -7.33 -0.45
C VAL A 123 28.09 -6.66 -1.72
N SER A 124 27.69 -7.13 -2.90
CA SER A 124 28.07 -6.55 -4.19
C SER A 124 26.98 -6.82 -5.24
N SER A 125 26.66 -5.82 -6.05
CA SER A 125 25.74 -5.92 -7.19
C SER A 125 26.40 -5.28 -8.41
N ARG A 126 26.55 -6.06 -9.49
CA ARG A 126 27.03 -5.55 -10.78
C ARG A 126 26.07 -5.96 -11.90
N MET A 127 25.69 -4.98 -12.71
CA MET A 127 24.84 -5.17 -13.88
C MET A 127 25.71 -5.23 -15.14
N GLU A 128 25.55 -6.29 -15.92
CA GLU A 128 26.11 -6.41 -17.26
C GLU A 128 24.99 -6.37 -18.29
N GLU A 129 25.15 -5.51 -19.30
CA GLU A 129 24.21 -5.33 -20.38
C GLU A 129 24.87 -5.83 -21.67
N VAL A 130 24.26 -6.85 -22.28
CA VAL A 130 24.70 -7.39 -23.58
C VAL A 130 23.65 -7.02 -24.60
N GLU A 131 24.08 -6.30 -25.65
CA GLU A 131 23.25 -5.92 -26.80
C GLU A 131 23.39 -7.01 -27.87
N HIS A 132 22.27 -7.56 -28.32
CA HIS A 132 22.19 -8.58 -29.37
C HIS A 132 21.50 -8.05 -30.62
#